data_AF-A0A9D7SBB2-F1
#
_entry.id   AF-A0A9D7SBB2-F1
#
_cell.length_a   1.000
_cell.length_b   1.000
_cell.length_c   1.000
_cell.angle_alpha   90.00
_cell.angle_beta   90.00
_cell.angle_gamma   90.00
#
_symmetry.space_group_name_H-M   'P 1'
#
loop_
_entity.id
_entity.type
_entity.pdbx_description
1 polymer ?
#
loop_
_entity_poly.entity_id
_entity_poly.type
_entity_poly.pdbx_seq_one_letter_code
_entity_poly.pdbx_strand_id
1 'polypeptide(L)'
;MKITNSITNYLFNSGSSSKGLNAVKFILFGITALGCLMIYFSKVINPVAAINSYVFTAFSLFIVGASIGFLFGLPRINRNTVITNGSAETISNGNYNENTNLEEVSDWLTKIIVGLTMVKINTILSWIDSGANTLSRSLSTDHFSAFGFAYASIVFYFLAGCGMSYYWTRVFFWRILEQNKREVERLSKEEISEKQALANPELNENTRSDLERFIKTTDIESSFNSKAILADFSRKVYYKDDIQKDRWGGKYEDGNYKLSAFVNQDSKYSELFNLNIRVDRVINDQAQQLAFFLHDTFNPKVIFKTFDGNTAYLNIKAYGAFTIGVLTESNVELELDLSKVEGVPELFRLR
;
A
#
# COMPACT_ATOMS: atom_id res chain seq x y z
N MET A 1 1.02 -3.44 6.25
CA MET A 1 -0.26 -4.17 6.40
C MET A 1 -1.48 -3.24 6.61
N LYS A 2 -1.35 -2.05 7.24
CA LYS A 2 -2.46 -1.07 7.37
C LYS A 2 -2.88 -0.40 6.06
N ILE A 3 -1.94 -0.20 5.12
CA ILE A 3 -2.20 0.47 3.82
C ILE A 3 -3.12 -0.38 2.93
N THR A 4 -2.89 -1.70 2.89
CA THR A 4 -3.70 -2.63 2.10
C THR A 4 -5.15 -2.70 2.59
N ASN A 5 -5.37 -2.69 3.92
CA ASN A 5 -6.73 -2.76 4.47
C ASN A 5 -7.51 -1.45 4.31
N SER A 6 -6.84 -0.28 4.30
CA SER A 6 -7.48 1.02 4.08
C SER A 6 -7.93 1.22 2.62
N ILE A 7 -7.07 0.85 1.66
CA ILE A 7 -7.38 0.89 0.23
C ILE A 7 -8.55 -0.06 -0.11
N THR A 8 -8.54 -1.27 0.45
CA THR A 8 -9.60 -2.26 0.23
C THR A 8 -10.93 -1.79 0.82
N ASN A 9 -10.96 -1.26 2.05
CA ASN A 9 -12.21 -0.80 2.66
C ASN A 9 -12.83 0.42 1.97
N TYR A 10 -12.05 1.30 1.33
CA TYR A 10 -12.59 2.47 0.63
C TYR A 10 -12.98 2.20 -0.83
N LEU A 11 -12.28 1.26 -1.50
CA LEU A 11 -12.67 0.68 -2.80
C LEU A 11 -14.08 0.09 -2.77
N PHE A 12 -14.45 -0.54 -1.65
CA PHE A 12 -15.77 -1.15 -1.47
C PHE A 12 -16.82 -0.21 -0.86
N ASN A 13 -16.44 0.92 -0.24
CA ASN A 13 -17.37 1.80 0.48
C ASN A 13 -17.69 3.13 -0.24
N SER A 14 -17.41 3.28 -1.54
CA SER A 14 -17.95 4.39 -2.33
C SER A 14 -19.38 4.10 -2.79
N GLY A 15 -20.35 4.27 -1.90
CA GLY A 15 -21.74 3.77 -2.03
C GLY A 15 -22.61 4.33 -3.18
N SER A 16 -22.12 5.32 -3.95
CA SER A 16 -22.86 5.88 -5.11
C SER A 16 -22.23 5.51 -6.46
N SER A 17 -20.90 5.66 -6.61
CA SER A 17 -20.19 5.32 -7.86
C SER A 17 -20.07 3.80 -8.10
N SER A 18 -20.00 3.01 -7.03
CA SER A 18 -19.95 1.54 -7.13
C SER A 18 -21.23 0.94 -7.74
N LYS A 19 -22.39 1.56 -7.51
CA LYS A 19 -23.68 1.08 -8.06
C LYS A 19 -23.73 1.19 -9.58
N GLY A 20 -23.27 2.31 -10.14
CA GLY A 20 -23.19 2.49 -11.60
C GLY A 20 -22.19 1.54 -12.26
N LEU A 21 -21.00 1.41 -11.67
CA LEU A 21 -19.98 0.48 -12.18
C LEU A 21 -20.46 -0.98 -12.13
N ASN A 22 -21.14 -1.37 -11.07
CA ASN A 22 -21.71 -2.70 -10.93
C ASN A 22 -22.84 -2.93 -11.93
N ALA A 23 -23.72 -1.95 -12.15
CA ALA A 23 -24.77 -2.05 -13.17
C ALA A 23 -24.19 -2.27 -14.57
N VAL A 24 -23.13 -1.55 -14.95
CA VAL A 24 -22.45 -1.73 -16.25
C VAL A 24 -21.82 -3.14 -16.35
N LYS A 25 -21.20 -3.65 -15.29
CA LYS A 25 -20.67 -5.03 -15.26
C LYS A 25 -21.78 -6.06 -15.45
N PHE A 26 -22.93 -5.88 -14.78
CA PHE A 26 -24.08 -6.77 -14.93
C PHE A 26 -24.64 -6.74 -16.36
N ILE A 27 -24.73 -5.56 -16.98
CA ILE A 27 -25.16 -5.42 -18.37
C ILE A 27 -24.17 -6.14 -19.32
N LEU A 28 -22.86 -5.94 -19.15
CA LEU A 28 -21.85 -6.59 -19.99
C LEU A 28 -21.89 -8.11 -19.86
N PHE A 29 -22.02 -8.61 -18.63
CA PHE A 29 -22.17 -10.05 -18.37
C PHE A 29 -23.46 -10.60 -19.00
N GLY A 30 -24.58 -9.88 -18.86
CA GLY A 30 -25.87 -10.25 -19.44
C GLY A 30 -25.83 -10.32 -20.97
N ILE A 31 -25.21 -9.34 -21.63
CA ILE A 31 -25.04 -9.32 -23.09
C ILE A 31 -24.16 -10.50 -23.55
N THR A 32 -23.08 -10.78 -22.81
CA THR A 32 -22.18 -11.91 -23.10
C THR A 32 -22.92 -13.24 -22.96
N ALA A 33 -23.66 -13.43 -21.86
CA ALA A 33 -24.45 -14.63 -21.61
C ALA A 33 -25.56 -14.84 -22.66
N LEU A 34 -26.24 -13.76 -23.05
CA LEU A 34 -27.24 -13.80 -24.11
C LEU A 34 -26.63 -14.21 -25.46
N GLY A 35 -25.45 -13.68 -25.81
CA GLY A 35 -24.71 -14.09 -26.99
C GLY A 35 -24.35 -15.58 -26.98
N CYS A 36 -23.83 -16.08 -25.85
CA CYS A 36 -23.55 -17.51 -25.68
C CYS A 36 -24.81 -18.37 -25.82
N LEU A 37 -25.93 -17.91 -25.26
CA LEU A 37 -27.22 -18.62 -25.34
C LEU A 37 -27.74 -18.68 -26.78
N MET A 38 -27.65 -17.57 -27.52
CA MET A 38 -28.02 -17.53 -28.95
C MET A 38 -27.18 -18.50 -29.78
N ILE A 39 -25.87 -18.57 -29.54
CA ILE A 39 -24.97 -19.51 -30.22
C ILE A 39 -25.29 -20.96 -29.86
N TYR A 40 -25.67 -21.23 -28.61
CA TYR A 40 -26.06 -22.58 -28.19
C TYR A 40 -27.33 -23.06 -28.92
N PHE A 41 -28.31 -22.17 -29.12
CA PHE A 41 -29.56 -22.51 -29.80
C PHE A 41 -29.49 -22.44 -31.34
N SER A 42 -28.44 -21.86 -31.93
CA SER A 42 -28.31 -21.73 -33.39
C SER A 42 -27.92 -23.04 -34.12
N LYS A 43 -27.85 -24.17 -33.41
CA LYS A 43 -27.55 -25.51 -33.96
C LYS A 43 -26.23 -25.59 -34.74
N VAL A 44 -25.21 -24.84 -34.30
CA VAL A 44 -23.84 -24.95 -34.83
C VAL A 44 -23.32 -26.38 -34.64
N ILE A 45 -22.50 -26.86 -35.57
CA ILE A 45 -21.87 -28.19 -35.52
C ILE A 45 -21.10 -28.40 -34.20
N ASN A 46 -20.34 -27.39 -33.76
CA ASN A 46 -19.56 -27.41 -32.52
C ASN A 46 -19.86 -26.18 -31.65
N PRO A 47 -20.95 -26.21 -30.84
CA PRO A 47 -21.39 -25.04 -30.08
C PRO A 47 -20.37 -24.64 -29.00
N VAL A 48 -19.66 -25.59 -28.41
CA VAL A 48 -18.62 -25.30 -27.40
C VAL A 48 -17.46 -24.52 -28.01
N ALA A 49 -16.99 -24.91 -29.19
CA ALA A 49 -15.92 -24.19 -29.89
C ALA A 49 -16.38 -22.78 -30.31
N ALA A 50 -17.62 -22.65 -30.79
CA ALA A 50 -18.22 -21.38 -31.15
C ALA A 50 -18.30 -20.40 -29.97
N ILE A 51 -18.76 -20.89 -28.81
CA ILE A 51 -18.85 -20.12 -27.56
C ILE A 51 -17.46 -19.71 -27.09
N ASN A 52 -16.47 -20.62 -27.12
CA ASN A 52 -15.10 -20.30 -26.73
C ASN A 52 -14.52 -19.20 -27.61
N SER A 53 -14.62 -19.33 -28.94
CA SER A 53 -14.16 -18.31 -29.88
C SER A 53 -14.82 -16.95 -29.61
N TYR A 54 -16.14 -16.92 -29.40
CA TYR A 54 -16.87 -15.70 -29.07
C TYR A 54 -16.37 -15.03 -27.78
N VAL A 55 -16.28 -15.79 -26.68
CA VAL A 55 -15.89 -15.26 -25.37
C VAL A 55 -14.44 -14.78 -25.39
N PHE A 56 -13.52 -15.52 -25.99
CA PHE A 56 -12.12 -15.09 -26.09
C PHE A 56 -11.97 -13.84 -26.96
N THR A 57 -12.65 -13.77 -28.12
CA THR A 57 -12.61 -12.55 -28.95
C THR A 57 -13.19 -11.35 -28.21
N ALA A 58 -14.34 -11.50 -27.56
CA ALA A 58 -14.96 -10.45 -26.75
C ALA A 58 -14.03 -9.95 -25.64
N PHE A 59 -13.41 -10.88 -24.89
CA PHE A 59 -12.53 -10.54 -23.79
C PHE A 59 -11.22 -9.88 -24.27
N SER A 60 -10.60 -10.38 -25.33
CA SER A 60 -9.40 -9.78 -25.91
C SER A 60 -9.66 -8.34 -26.37
N LEU A 61 -10.77 -8.09 -27.06
CA LEU A 61 -11.12 -6.74 -27.52
C LEU A 61 -11.45 -5.81 -26.37
N PHE A 62 -12.10 -6.32 -25.33
CA PHE A 62 -12.34 -5.55 -24.12
C PHE A 62 -11.02 -5.14 -23.46
N ILE A 63 -10.03 -6.04 -23.35
CA ILE A 63 -8.71 -5.70 -22.77
C ILE A 63 -7.96 -4.67 -23.63
N VAL A 64 -7.95 -4.86 -24.95
CA VAL A 64 -7.29 -3.91 -25.87
C VAL A 64 -7.95 -2.53 -25.76
N GLY A 65 -9.28 -2.47 -25.80
CA GLY A 65 -10.03 -1.24 -25.58
C GLY A 65 -9.76 -0.64 -24.20
N ALA A 66 -9.77 -1.45 -23.14
CA ALA A 66 -9.51 -1.00 -21.78
C ALA A 66 -8.09 -0.44 -21.58
N SER A 67 -7.10 -1.00 -22.26
CA SER A 67 -5.72 -0.50 -22.23
C SER A 67 -5.63 0.90 -22.85
N ILE A 68 -6.31 1.11 -23.98
CA ILE A 68 -6.41 2.40 -24.64
C ILE A 68 -7.18 3.40 -23.75
N GLY A 69 -8.35 3.00 -23.26
CA GLY A 69 -9.17 3.83 -22.37
C GLY A 69 -8.45 4.22 -21.07
N PHE A 70 -7.65 3.31 -20.52
CA PHE A 70 -6.79 3.58 -19.37
C PHE A 70 -5.76 4.66 -19.70
N LEU A 71 -5.03 4.51 -20.81
CA LEU A 71 -4.00 5.46 -21.23
C LEU A 71 -4.57 6.88 -21.38
N PHE A 72 -5.75 7.01 -21.98
CA PHE A 72 -6.44 8.30 -22.13
C PHE A 72 -7.11 8.79 -20.83
N GLY A 73 -7.37 7.89 -19.88
CA GLY A 73 -7.96 8.21 -18.59
C GLY A 73 -6.95 8.69 -17.54
N LEU A 74 -5.65 8.50 -17.76
CA LEU A 74 -4.60 8.81 -16.79
C LEU A 74 -4.54 10.32 -16.46
N PRO A 75 -4.70 10.72 -15.19
CA PRO A 75 -4.53 12.10 -14.77
C PRO A 75 -3.04 12.48 -14.76
N ARG A 76 -2.68 13.67 -15.27
CA ARG A 76 -1.30 14.20 -15.20
C ARG A 76 -1.19 15.33 -14.19
N ILE A 77 -0.12 15.28 -13.40
CA ILE A 77 0.29 16.29 -12.43
C ILE A 77 1.18 17.29 -13.15
N ASN A 78 0.75 18.55 -13.24
CA ASN A 78 1.59 19.62 -13.78
C ASN A 78 2.74 19.90 -12.81
N ARG A 79 3.97 19.81 -13.31
CA ARG A 79 5.18 20.30 -12.63
C ARG A 79 5.46 21.69 -13.17
N ASN A 80 5.14 22.72 -12.39
CA ASN A 80 5.63 24.06 -12.68
C ASN A 80 7.10 24.13 -12.27
N THR A 81 8.01 24.21 -13.25
CA THR A 81 9.38 24.69 -13.04
C THR A 81 9.34 26.21 -13.06
N VAL A 82 9.47 26.83 -11.89
CA VAL A 82 9.72 28.27 -11.79
C VAL A 82 11.20 28.49 -12.08
N ILE A 83 11.53 29.19 -13.17
CA ILE A 83 12.91 29.64 -13.40
C ILE A 83 13.01 31.05 -12.82
N THR A 84 13.73 31.18 -11.72
CA THR A 84 14.13 32.48 -11.16
C THR A 84 15.63 32.67 -11.35
N ASN A 85 16.00 33.72 -12.09
CA ASN A 85 17.38 34.23 -12.25
C ASN A 85 18.47 33.17 -12.53
N GLY A 86 18.37 32.47 -13.66
CA GLY A 86 19.49 31.67 -14.20
C GLY A 86 19.86 30.39 -13.45
N SER A 87 19.22 30.11 -12.31
CA SER A 87 19.30 28.84 -11.59
C SER A 87 17.90 28.22 -11.52
N ALA A 88 17.73 27.05 -12.12
CA ALA A 88 16.48 26.32 -12.08
C ALA A 88 16.22 25.76 -10.67
N GLU A 89 15.51 26.50 -9.83
CA GLU A 89 14.96 25.99 -8.57
C GLU A 89 13.47 25.68 -8.73
N THR A 90 13.10 24.41 -8.55
CA THR A 90 11.71 23.95 -8.63
C THR A 90 10.95 24.37 -7.37
N ILE A 91 10.31 25.54 -7.38
CA ILE A 91 9.38 25.96 -6.32
C ILE A 91 7.94 25.58 -6.71
N SER A 92 7.39 24.58 -6.03
CA SER A 92 6.00 24.15 -6.16
C SER A 92 5.04 25.13 -5.47
N ASN A 93 4.68 26.24 -6.12
CA ASN A 93 3.57 27.08 -5.68
C ASN A 93 2.23 26.48 -6.13
N GLY A 94 1.38 26.15 -5.16
CA GLY A 94 0.11 25.42 -5.30
C GLY A 94 -1.05 26.19 -5.96
N ASN A 95 -0.80 27.04 -6.96
CA ASN A 95 -1.86 27.59 -7.79
C ASN A 95 -2.13 26.67 -8.97
N TYR A 96 -3.28 25.99 -8.91
CA TYR A 96 -3.85 25.20 -9.99
C TYR A 96 -4.28 26.15 -11.13
N ASN A 97 -3.42 26.35 -12.12
CA ASN A 97 -3.85 26.92 -13.39
C ASN A 97 -4.44 25.81 -14.28
N GLU A 98 -5.53 26.14 -14.97
CA GLU A 98 -6.25 25.24 -15.87
C GLU A 98 -5.37 24.80 -17.06
N ASN A 99 -5.63 23.59 -17.52
CA ASN A 99 -4.74 22.78 -18.35
C ASN A 99 -4.93 23.04 -19.86
N THR A 100 -3.98 23.67 -20.53
CA THR A 100 -3.99 23.86 -22.01
C THR A 100 -3.61 22.60 -22.78
N ASN A 101 -3.09 21.54 -22.13
CA ASN A 101 -2.74 20.31 -22.86
C ASN A 101 -3.96 19.54 -23.38
N LEU A 102 -5.18 19.78 -22.89
CA LEU A 102 -6.38 19.20 -23.50
C LEU A 102 -6.66 19.82 -24.87
N GLU A 103 -6.27 21.07 -25.07
CA GLU A 103 -6.29 21.74 -26.37
C GLU A 103 -5.24 21.11 -27.29
N GLU A 104 -4.02 20.86 -26.79
CA GLU A 104 -2.94 20.22 -27.55
C GLU A 104 -3.18 18.73 -27.86
N VAL A 105 -3.73 17.98 -26.89
CA VAL A 105 -4.14 16.57 -27.04
C VAL A 105 -5.48 16.44 -27.79
N SER A 106 -6.26 17.50 -27.93
CA SER A 106 -7.37 17.53 -28.89
C SER A 106 -6.84 17.83 -30.29
N ASP A 107 -5.87 18.74 -30.42
CA ASP A 107 -5.24 19.11 -31.69
C ASP A 107 -4.43 17.95 -32.30
N TRP A 108 -3.60 17.24 -31.52
CA TRP A 108 -2.84 16.06 -32.01
C TRP A 108 -3.77 14.90 -32.45
N LEU A 109 -4.96 14.80 -31.85
CA LEU A 109 -5.88 13.66 -31.93
C LEU A 109 -6.79 13.92 -33.11
N THR A 110 -7.22 15.17 -33.28
CA THR A 110 -7.87 15.63 -34.49
C THR A 110 -6.94 15.48 -35.69
N LYS A 111 -5.63 15.80 -35.57
CA LYS A 111 -4.65 15.57 -36.64
C LYS A 111 -4.41 14.08 -36.94
N ILE A 112 -4.36 13.21 -35.92
CA ILE A 112 -4.26 11.75 -36.10
C ILE A 112 -5.55 11.17 -36.67
N ILE A 113 -6.73 11.60 -36.22
CA ILE A 113 -8.02 11.16 -36.73
C ILE A 113 -8.17 11.61 -38.18
N VAL A 114 -7.93 12.88 -38.50
CA VAL A 114 -7.97 13.39 -39.87
C VAL A 114 -6.90 12.71 -40.73
N GLY A 115 -5.68 12.53 -40.23
CA GLY A 115 -4.58 11.87 -40.94
C GLY A 115 -4.78 10.37 -41.18
N LEU A 116 -5.24 9.61 -40.19
CA LEU A 116 -5.60 8.19 -40.34
C LEU A 116 -6.84 8.01 -41.20
N THR A 117 -7.82 8.92 -41.09
CA THR A 117 -9.01 8.91 -41.95
C THR A 117 -8.64 9.16 -43.41
N MET A 118 -7.70 10.07 -43.66
CA MET A 118 -7.17 10.36 -45.00
C MET A 118 -6.31 9.24 -45.60
N VAL A 119 -5.60 8.44 -44.80
CA VAL A 119 -4.59 7.51 -45.35
C VAL A 119 -4.97 6.02 -45.19
N LYS A 120 -5.72 5.62 -44.15
CA LYS A 120 -5.86 4.19 -43.78
C LYS A 120 -7.21 3.76 -43.21
N ILE A 121 -8.28 4.57 -43.24
CA ILE A 121 -9.58 4.16 -42.66
C ILE A 121 -10.08 2.83 -43.24
N ASN A 122 -9.93 2.64 -44.56
CA ASN A 122 -10.32 1.41 -45.25
C ASN A 122 -9.48 0.21 -44.81
N THR A 123 -8.23 0.41 -44.38
CA THR A 123 -7.38 -0.65 -43.83
C THR A 123 -7.83 -1.06 -42.43
N ILE A 124 -8.28 -0.11 -41.61
CA ILE A 124 -8.82 -0.42 -40.28
C ILE A 124 -10.15 -1.17 -40.42
N LEU A 125 -11.04 -0.68 -41.28
CA LEU A 125 -12.31 -1.35 -41.56
C LEU A 125 -12.09 -2.76 -42.12
N SER A 126 -11.10 -2.96 -43.01
CA SER A 126 -10.80 -4.29 -43.54
C SER A 126 -10.22 -5.25 -42.50
N TRP A 127 -9.50 -4.76 -41.48
CA TRP A 127 -9.09 -5.60 -40.34
C TRP A 127 -10.29 -6.03 -39.49
N ILE A 128 -11.25 -5.13 -39.26
CA ILE A 128 -12.48 -5.45 -38.55
C ILE A 128 -13.31 -6.46 -39.37
N ASP A 129 -13.45 -6.25 -40.68
CA ASP A 129 -14.12 -7.18 -41.58
C ASP A 129 -13.45 -8.55 -41.59
N SER A 130 -12.12 -8.60 -41.60
CA SER A 130 -11.36 -9.85 -41.55
C SER A 130 -11.56 -10.58 -40.22
N GLY A 131 -11.57 -9.84 -39.11
CA GLY A 131 -11.85 -10.37 -37.78
C GLY A 131 -13.29 -10.90 -37.66
N ALA A 132 -14.26 -10.13 -38.13
CA ALA A 132 -15.68 -10.50 -38.14
C ALA A 132 -15.93 -11.73 -39.02
N ASN A 133 -15.29 -11.81 -40.20
CA ASN A 133 -15.35 -13.00 -41.06
C ASN A 133 -14.72 -14.24 -40.41
N THR A 134 -13.63 -14.07 -39.67
CA THR A 134 -12.98 -15.18 -38.96
C THR A 134 -13.87 -15.68 -37.83
N LEU A 135 -14.47 -14.78 -37.06
CA LEU A 135 -15.35 -15.12 -35.97
C LEU A 135 -16.68 -15.71 -36.47
N SER A 136 -17.27 -15.17 -37.54
CA SER A 136 -18.56 -15.63 -38.09
C SER A 136 -18.51 -17.07 -38.59
N ARG A 137 -17.39 -17.51 -39.17
CA ARG A 137 -17.15 -18.91 -39.57
C ARG A 137 -17.22 -19.88 -38.39
N SER A 138 -16.96 -19.40 -37.18
CA SER A 138 -17.05 -20.21 -35.96
C SER A 138 -18.46 -20.21 -35.36
N LEU A 139 -19.35 -19.29 -35.75
CA LEU A 139 -20.61 -18.98 -35.05
C LEU A 139 -21.88 -19.56 -35.69
N SER A 140 -21.90 -19.81 -36.99
CA SER A 140 -23.10 -20.31 -37.68
C SER A 140 -22.77 -20.90 -39.06
N THR A 141 -23.70 -21.71 -39.57
CA THR A 141 -23.76 -22.11 -40.98
C THR A 141 -24.33 -21.02 -41.88
N ASP A 142 -25.16 -20.12 -41.33
CA ASP A 142 -25.63 -18.92 -42.05
C ASP A 142 -24.63 -17.78 -41.83
N HIS A 143 -23.77 -17.58 -42.83
CA HIS A 143 -22.67 -16.64 -42.74
C HIS A 143 -23.12 -15.17 -42.69
N PHE A 144 -24.27 -14.82 -43.27
CA PHE A 144 -24.68 -13.41 -43.37
C PHE A 144 -25.13 -12.85 -42.00
N SER A 145 -25.98 -13.59 -41.29
CA SER A 145 -26.44 -13.20 -39.95
C SER A 145 -25.31 -13.27 -38.90
N ALA A 146 -24.45 -14.29 -38.99
CA ALA A 146 -23.32 -14.45 -38.07
C ALA A 146 -22.22 -13.39 -38.28
N PHE A 147 -22.02 -12.91 -39.51
CA PHE A 147 -21.08 -11.83 -39.79
C PHE A 147 -21.51 -10.52 -39.14
N GLY A 148 -22.78 -10.12 -39.29
CA GLY A 148 -23.30 -8.91 -38.66
C GLY A 148 -23.20 -8.96 -37.13
N PHE A 149 -23.53 -10.11 -36.53
CA PHE A 149 -23.36 -10.33 -35.10
C PHE A 149 -21.90 -10.22 -34.66
N ALA A 150 -20.98 -10.93 -35.33
CA ALA A 150 -19.55 -10.89 -35.03
C ALA A 150 -18.99 -9.46 -35.13
N TYR A 151 -19.34 -8.74 -36.20
CA TYR A 151 -18.92 -7.36 -36.41
C TYR A 151 -19.38 -6.44 -35.28
N ALA A 152 -20.68 -6.51 -34.94
CA ALA A 152 -21.25 -5.70 -33.86
C ALA A 152 -20.60 -6.01 -32.51
N SER A 153 -20.36 -7.29 -32.20
CA SER A 153 -19.67 -7.69 -30.97
C SER A 153 -18.25 -7.13 -30.91
N ILE A 154 -17.50 -7.20 -32.01
CA ILE A 154 -16.11 -6.71 -32.05
C ILE A 154 -16.06 -5.22 -31.70
N VAL A 155 -16.89 -4.42 -32.36
CA VAL A 155 -16.97 -2.97 -32.13
C VAL A 155 -17.46 -2.68 -30.71
N PHE A 156 -18.50 -3.38 -30.26
CA PHE A 156 -19.08 -3.19 -28.94
C PHE A 156 -18.08 -3.45 -27.80
N TYR A 157 -17.41 -4.60 -27.77
CA TYR A 157 -16.50 -4.93 -26.67
C TYR A 157 -15.26 -4.04 -26.65
N PHE A 158 -14.76 -3.63 -27.82
CA PHE A 158 -13.69 -2.64 -27.90
C PHE A 158 -14.10 -1.29 -27.28
N LEU A 159 -15.25 -0.74 -27.68
CA LEU A 159 -15.76 0.53 -27.17
C LEU A 159 -16.13 0.44 -25.68
N ALA A 160 -16.74 -0.67 -25.26
CA ALA A 160 -17.09 -0.91 -23.86
C ALA A 160 -15.86 -0.97 -22.97
N GLY A 161 -14.80 -1.66 -23.41
CA GLY A 161 -13.51 -1.68 -22.72
C GLY A 161 -12.91 -0.28 -22.57
N CYS A 162 -12.87 0.46 -23.67
CA CYS A 162 -12.34 1.83 -23.70
C CYS A 162 -13.12 2.76 -22.76
N GLY A 163 -14.45 2.83 -22.91
CA GLY A 163 -15.29 3.71 -22.09
C GLY A 163 -15.27 3.35 -20.60
N MET A 164 -15.30 2.06 -20.27
CA MET A 164 -15.29 1.60 -18.88
C MET A 164 -13.98 1.94 -18.18
N SER A 165 -12.85 1.64 -18.83
CA SER A 165 -11.52 1.91 -18.28
C SER A 165 -11.24 3.41 -18.17
N TYR A 166 -11.66 4.20 -19.18
CA TYR A 166 -11.57 5.65 -19.14
C TYR A 166 -12.37 6.24 -17.97
N TYR A 167 -13.63 5.85 -17.82
CA TYR A 167 -14.48 6.34 -16.73
C TYR A 167 -13.92 5.94 -15.37
N TRP A 168 -13.50 4.69 -15.21
CA TRP A 168 -12.91 4.19 -13.96
C TRP A 168 -11.63 4.96 -13.60
N THR A 169 -10.74 5.17 -14.57
CA THR A 169 -9.48 5.90 -14.34
C THR A 169 -9.77 7.37 -13.97
N ARG A 170 -10.74 8.01 -14.62
CA ARG A 170 -11.03 9.41 -14.37
C ARG A 170 -11.71 9.66 -13.02
N VAL A 171 -12.63 8.79 -12.61
CA VAL A 171 -13.44 9.00 -11.40
C VAL A 171 -12.79 8.38 -10.16
N PHE A 172 -12.25 7.17 -10.29
CA PHE A 172 -11.82 6.38 -9.15
C PHE A 172 -10.32 6.46 -8.90
N PHE A 173 -9.51 6.29 -9.95
CA PHE A 173 -8.05 6.32 -9.82
C PHE A 173 -7.52 7.69 -9.37
N TRP A 174 -8.17 8.79 -9.77
CA TRP A 174 -7.88 10.13 -9.23
C TRP A 174 -7.97 10.20 -7.70
N ARG A 175 -9.07 9.70 -7.12
CA ARG A 175 -9.31 9.76 -5.68
C ARG A 175 -8.23 9.01 -4.90
N ILE A 176 -7.77 7.87 -5.44
CA ILE A 176 -6.67 7.10 -4.84
C ILE A 176 -5.37 7.89 -4.87
N LEU A 177 -5.02 8.49 -6.00
CA LEU A 177 -3.79 9.27 -6.14
C LEU A 177 -3.78 10.50 -5.23
N GLU A 178 -4.89 11.22 -5.13
CA GLU A 178 -5.01 12.41 -4.30
C GLU A 178 -4.89 12.08 -2.81
N GLN A 179 -5.51 10.98 -2.36
CA GLN A 179 -5.39 10.51 -0.99
C GLN A 179 -3.95 10.11 -0.64
N ASN A 180 -3.30 9.34 -1.52
CA ASN A 180 -1.91 8.95 -1.32
C ASN A 180 -0.98 10.17 -1.31
N LYS A 181 -1.22 11.16 -2.18
CA LYS A 181 -0.42 12.38 -2.22
C LYS A 181 -0.57 13.20 -0.94
N ARG A 182 -1.79 13.39 -0.44
CA ARG A 182 -2.05 14.11 0.82
C ARG A 182 -1.40 13.42 2.02
N GLU A 183 -1.41 12.10 2.05
CA GLU A 183 -0.77 11.34 3.13
C GLU A 183 0.74 11.49 3.09
N VAL A 184 1.36 11.41 1.91
CA VAL A 184 2.81 11.66 1.75
C VAL A 184 3.18 13.10 2.14
N GLU A 185 2.37 14.09 1.76
CA GLU A 185 2.58 15.49 2.16
C GLU A 185 2.40 15.71 3.66
N ARG A 186 1.50 14.98 4.32
CA ARG A 186 1.31 15.02 5.78
C ARG A 186 2.53 14.45 6.50
N LEU A 187 2.99 13.28 6.07
CA LEU A 187 4.16 12.61 6.65
C LEU A 187 5.43 13.44 6.47
N SER A 188 5.61 14.07 5.30
CA SER A 188 6.78 14.94 5.08
C SER A 188 6.73 16.21 5.92
N LYS A 189 5.54 16.83 6.10
CA LYS A 189 5.37 17.98 6.99
C LYS A 189 5.59 17.61 8.46
N GLU A 190 5.12 16.44 8.89
CA GLU A 190 5.36 15.91 10.24
C GLU A 190 6.85 15.66 10.47
N GLU A 191 7.55 15.04 9.52
CA GLU A 191 8.99 14.79 9.62
C GLU A 191 9.80 16.11 9.64
N ILE A 192 9.40 17.12 8.86
CA ILE A 192 10.03 18.44 8.88
C ILE A 192 9.76 19.17 10.20
N SER A 193 8.51 19.11 10.71
CA SER A 193 8.14 19.70 12.01
C SER A 193 8.88 19.03 13.16
N GLU A 194 9.03 17.70 13.12
CA GLU A 194 9.78 16.93 14.11
C GLU A 194 11.27 17.27 14.07
N LYS A 195 11.87 17.31 12.87
CA LYS A 195 13.28 17.74 12.71
C LYS A 195 13.51 19.18 13.15
N GLN A 196 12.58 20.09 12.88
CA GLN A 196 12.67 21.49 13.34
C GLN A 196 12.48 21.62 14.85
N ALA A 197 11.58 20.83 15.46
CA ALA A 197 11.39 20.78 16.91
C ALA A 197 12.60 20.17 17.64
N LEU A 198 13.23 19.15 17.04
CA LEU A 198 14.47 18.54 17.56
C LEU A 198 15.70 19.44 17.35
N ALA A 199 15.73 20.24 16.28
CA ALA A 199 16.83 21.15 15.97
C ALA A 199 16.75 22.49 16.72
N ASN A 200 15.61 22.83 17.34
CA ASN A 200 15.47 24.03 18.17
C ASN A 200 15.72 23.68 19.66
N PRO A 201 16.89 24.04 20.24
CA PRO A 201 17.28 23.63 21.59
C PRO A 201 16.34 24.18 22.68
N GLU A 202 15.86 25.42 22.50
CA GLU A 202 14.97 26.10 23.46
C GLU A 202 13.57 25.48 23.48
N LEU A 203 13.08 25.00 22.33
CA LEU A 203 11.75 24.40 22.21
C LEU A 203 11.72 23.00 22.82
N ASN A 204 12.83 22.25 22.75
CA ASN A 204 12.96 20.93 23.33
C ASN A 204 13.09 20.98 24.86
N GLU A 205 13.81 21.96 25.42
CA GLU A 205 13.84 22.19 26.88
C GLU A 205 12.50 22.69 27.43
N ASN A 206 11.86 23.65 26.76
CA ASN A 206 10.55 24.16 27.20
C ASN A 206 9.48 23.07 27.11
N THR A 207 9.43 22.30 26.02
CA THR A 207 8.49 21.18 25.86
C THR A 207 8.75 20.08 26.90
N ARG A 208 10.02 19.77 27.22
CA ARG A 208 10.36 18.87 28.33
C ARG A 208 9.88 19.41 29.67
N SER A 209 10.12 20.70 29.94
CA SER A 209 9.71 21.34 31.19
C SER A 209 8.19 21.44 31.35
N ASP A 210 7.46 21.59 30.24
CA ASP A 210 6.00 21.69 30.20
C ASP A 210 5.36 20.31 30.27
N LEU A 211 5.96 19.29 29.63
CA LEU A 211 5.59 17.89 29.83
C LEU A 211 5.85 17.47 31.28
N GLU A 212 7.02 17.77 31.84
CA GLU A 212 7.34 17.49 33.25
C GLU A 212 6.36 18.19 34.20
N ARG A 213 6.01 19.45 33.95
CA ARG A 213 4.97 20.15 34.72
C ARG A 213 3.60 19.51 34.56
N PHE A 214 3.19 19.17 33.34
CA PHE A 214 1.89 18.56 33.06
C PHE A 214 1.76 17.17 33.70
N ILE A 215 2.85 16.40 33.70
CA ILE A 215 2.96 15.09 34.39
C ILE A 215 2.91 15.28 35.91
N LYS A 216 3.51 16.35 36.44
CA LYS A 216 3.48 16.66 37.88
C LYS A 216 2.11 17.18 38.35
N THR A 217 1.30 17.74 37.45
CA THR A 217 -0.05 18.26 37.74
C THR A 217 -1.18 17.29 37.47
N THR A 218 -0.93 16.22 36.72
CA THR A 218 -1.91 15.17 36.45
C THR A 218 -1.52 13.93 37.25
N ASP A 219 -2.47 13.24 37.90
CA ASP A 219 -2.27 11.99 38.67
C ASP A 219 -1.78 10.77 37.81
N ILE A 220 -1.05 11.03 36.72
CA ILE A 220 -0.53 10.09 35.73
C ILE A 220 0.70 9.32 36.27
N GLU A 221 1.33 9.76 37.37
CA GLU A 221 2.34 8.99 38.11
C GLU A 221 1.81 7.62 38.60
N SER A 222 0.49 7.41 38.63
CA SER A 222 -0.11 6.19 39.18
C SER A 222 -0.12 4.96 38.25
N SER A 223 0.19 5.10 36.95
CA SER A 223 0.21 3.96 36.02
C SER A 223 1.59 3.71 35.42
N PHE A 224 2.13 2.52 35.69
CA PHE A 224 3.40 2.02 35.12
C PHE A 224 3.52 2.24 33.61
N ASN A 225 2.43 2.09 32.85
CA ASN A 225 2.46 2.24 31.40
C ASN A 225 2.84 3.67 30.97
N SER A 226 2.34 4.68 31.67
CA SER A 226 2.68 6.08 31.43
C SER A 226 4.16 6.34 31.71
N LYS A 227 4.66 5.81 32.84
CA LYS A 227 6.08 5.90 33.20
C LYS A 227 6.99 5.27 32.15
N ALA A 228 6.64 4.10 31.65
CA ALA A 228 7.41 3.40 30.62
C ALA A 228 7.45 4.17 29.29
N ILE A 229 6.32 4.74 28.85
CA ILE A 229 6.27 5.55 27.62
C ILE A 229 7.11 6.82 27.77
N LEU A 230 7.06 7.46 28.94
CA LEU A 230 7.88 8.63 29.25
C LEU A 230 9.37 8.30 29.30
N ALA A 231 9.74 7.14 29.86
CA ALA A 231 11.12 6.68 29.88
C ALA A 231 11.69 6.53 28.46
N ASP A 232 10.92 5.98 27.52
CA ASP A 232 11.37 5.88 26.12
C ASP A 232 11.48 7.25 25.45
N PHE A 233 10.48 8.13 25.60
CA PHE A 233 10.48 9.44 24.96
C PHE A 233 11.56 10.40 25.50
N SER A 234 11.80 10.38 26.82
CA SER A 234 12.70 11.32 27.48
C SER A 234 14.19 10.99 27.27
N ARG A 235 14.53 9.71 27.07
CA ARG A 235 15.92 9.25 26.96
C ARG A 235 16.57 9.67 25.64
N LYS A 236 17.82 10.11 25.72
CA LYS A 236 18.63 10.45 24.54
C LYS A 236 18.96 9.19 23.74
N VAL A 237 18.82 9.27 22.42
CA VAL A 237 19.28 8.23 21.49
C VAL A 237 20.75 8.47 21.15
N TYR A 238 21.59 7.45 21.33
CA TYR A 238 23.03 7.52 21.06
C TYR A 238 23.40 6.97 19.68
N TYR A 239 22.75 5.89 19.25
CA TYR A 239 23.03 5.21 17.99
C TYR A 239 21.79 5.25 17.10
N LYS A 240 21.96 5.73 15.87
CA LYS A 240 20.85 5.90 14.94
C LYS A 240 20.33 4.58 14.38
N ASP A 241 21.24 3.63 14.12
CA ASP A 241 20.92 2.34 13.51
C ASP A 241 20.41 1.32 14.55
N ASP A 242 20.63 1.58 15.84
CA ASP A 242 20.11 0.78 16.95
C ASP A 242 19.66 1.72 18.07
N ILE A 243 18.43 2.22 17.91
CA ILE A 243 17.91 3.30 18.75
C ILE A 243 17.80 2.94 20.23
N GLN A 244 17.85 1.66 20.60
CA GLN A 244 17.70 1.19 21.99
C GLN A 244 19.04 0.94 22.69
N LYS A 245 20.16 1.01 21.96
CA LYS A 245 21.48 0.72 22.48
C LYS A 245 21.98 1.76 23.48
N ASP A 246 22.53 1.30 24.59
CA ASP A 246 23.02 2.09 25.73
C ASP A 246 21.95 3.02 26.33
N ARG A 247 20.67 2.58 26.32
CA ARG A 247 19.54 3.35 26.87
C ARG A 247 18.90 2.72 28.09
N TRP A 248 19.20 1.47 28.45
CA TRP A 248 18.49 0.69 29.47
C TRP A 248 19.45 0.03 30.48
N GLY A 249 20.53 0.74 30.82
CA GLY A 249 21.51 0.30 31.82
C GLY A 249 22.58 -0.66 31.29
N GLY A 250 22.48 -1.14 30.05
CA GLY A 250 23.53 -1.92 29.38
C GLY A 250 23.77 -3.32 29.97
N LYS A 251 22.92 -3.78 30.88
CA LYS A 251 23.06 -5.08 31.57
C LYS A 251 21.87 -5.99 31.24
N TYR A 252 22.14 -7.23 30.87
CA TYR A 252 21.10 -8.24 30.66
C TYR A 252 20.64 -8.91 31.97
N GLU A 253 21.31 -8.64 33.10
CA GLU A 253 20.98 -9.17 34.41
C GLU A 253 21.20 -8.07 35.46
N ASP A 254 20.15 -7.72 36.20
CA ASP A 254 20.19 -6.71 37.25
C ASP A 254 19.23 -7.06 38.39
N GLY A 255 19.74 -7.03 39.61
CA GLY A 255 19.03 -7.47 40.82
C GLY A 255 18.49 -8.90 40.69
N ASN A 256 17.17 -9.02 40.74
CA ASN A 256 16.45 -10.30 40.69
C ASN A 256 15.99 -10.68 39.28
N TYR A 257 16.37 -9.93 38.25
CA TYR A 257 15.86 -10.10 36.90
C TYR A 257 16.95 -10.46 35.90
N LYS A 258 16.60 -11.34 34.96
CA LYS A 258 17.47 -11.78 33.87
C LYS A 258 16.74 -11.76 32.54
N LEU A 259 17.25 -10.97 31.61
CA LEU A 259 16.80 -10.91 30.22
C LEU A 259 17.58 -11.92 29.38
N SER A 260 16.87 -12.71 28.59
CA SER A 260 17.45 -13.72 27.69
C SER A 260 16.65 -13.81 26.40
N ALA A 261 17.30 -14.21 25.32
CA ALA A 261 16.65 -14.36 24.02
C ALA A 261 17.16 -15.62 23.30
N PHE A 262 16.26 -16.27 22.57
CA PHE A 262 16.58 -17.37 21.66
C PHE A 262 16.14 -17.00 20.25
N VAL A 263 17.05 -17.11 19.29
CA VAL A 263 16.82 -16.72 17.89
C VAL A 263 16.95 -17.93 17.00
N ASN A 264 15.88 -18.27 16.28
CA ASN A 264 15.86 -19.37 15.32
C ASN A 264 15.40 -18.88 13.95
N GLN A 265 15.97 -19.43 12.87
CA GLN A 265 15.52 -19.10 11.53
C GLN A 265 14.08 -19.57 11.29
N ASP A 266 13.28 -18.76 10.61
CA ASP A 266 11.90 -19.11 10.29
C ASP A 266 11.84 -20.21 9.22
N SER A 267 11.08 -21.26 9.48
CA SER A 267 10.99 -22.43 8.60
C SER A 267 10.24 -22.14 7.29
N LYS A 268 9.45 -21.06 7.22
CA LYS A 268 8.65 -20.68 6.05
C LYS A 268 9.27 -19.55 5.26
N TYR A 269 9.97 -18.63 5.92
CA TYR A 269 10.61 -17.46 5.30
C TYR A 269 12.08 -17.39 5.71
N SER A 270 12.97 -17.81 4.81
CA SER A 270 14.42 -17.89 5.08
C SER A 270 15.07 -16.58 5.50
N GLU A 271 14.42 -15.43 5.22
CA GLU A 271 14.92 -14.09 5.56
C GLU A 271 14.47 -13.58 6.94
N LEU A 272 13.57 -14.28 7.62
CA LEU A 272 13.04 -13.88 8.92
C LEU A 272 13.53 -14.81 10.03
N PHE A 273 13.67 -14.25 11.22
CA PHE A 273 14.06 -14.97 12.42
C PHE A 273 12.97 -14.85 13.48
N ASN A 274 12.67 -15.97 14.14
CA ASN A 274 11.78 -16.05 15.28
C ASN A 274 12.59 -15.75 16.55
N LEU A 275 12.23 -14.69 17.25
CA LEU A 275 12.85 -14.25 18.50
C LEU A 275 11.92 -14.65 19.63
N ASN A 276 12.42 -15.48 20.54
CA ASN A 276 11.76 -15.84 21.80
C ASN A 276 12.53 -15.15 22.93
N ILE A 277 12.03 -13.99 23.35
CA ILE A 277 12.63 -13.18 24.41
C ILE A 277 11.90 -13.50 25.72
N ARG A 278 12.65 -13.64 26.80
CA ARG A 278 12.09 -13.87 28.12
C ARG A 278 12.82 -13.06 29.18
N VAL A 279 12.07 -12.65 30.20
CA VAL A 279 12.59 -12.03 31.41
C VAL A 279 12.22 -12.93 32.57
N ASP A 280 13.24 -13.56 33.16
CA ASP A 280 13.09 -14.38 34.36
C ASP A 280 13.28 -13.51 35.60
N ARG A 281 12.50 -13.79 36.67
CA ARG A 281 12.61 -13.14 37.97
C ARG A 281 12.74 -14.13 39.12
N VAL A 282 13.32 -13.69 40.24
CA VAL A 282 13.29 -14.44 41.51
C VAL A 282 11.89 -14.37 42.15
N ILE A 283 11.45 -15.46 42.79
CA ILE A 283 10.10 -15.75 43.31
C ILE A 283 9.45 -14.66 44.20
N ASN A 284 10.22 -13.69 44.71
CA ASN A 284 9.77 -12.73 45.74
C ASN A 284 9.66 -11.28 45.25
N ASP A 285 9.68 -11.04 43.93
CA ASP A 285 9.55 -9.68 43.38
C ASP A 285 8.08 -9.27 43.18
N GLN A 286 7.76 -8.00 43.46
CA GLN A 286 6.42 -7.46 43.48
C GLN A 286 5.94 -6.91 42.12
N ALA A 287 6.82 -6.76 41.12
CA ALA A 287 6.42 -6.25 39.81
C ALA A 287 5.37 -7.16 39.14
N GLN A 288 4.21 -6.64 38.75
CA GLN A 288 3.21 -7.44 38.05
C GLN A 288 3.44 -7.45 36.53
N GLN A 289 4.08 -6.39 36.04
CA GLN A 289 4.24 -6.09 34.63
C GLN A 289 5.61 -5.49 34.31
N LEU A 290 5.94 -5.53 33.02
CA LEU A 290 7.12 -4.93 32.44
C LEU A 290 6.81 -4.41 31.03
N ALA A 291 7.68 -3.53 30.53
CA ALA A 291 7.63 -3.00 29.18
C ALA A 291 8.88 -3.43 28.41
N PHE A 292 8.69 -4.00 27.22
CA PHE A 292 9.74 -4.24 26.24
C PHE A 292 9.83 -3.06 25.27
N PHE A 293 11.04 -2.58 25.03
CA PHE A 293 11.34 -1.49 24.11
C PHE A 293 12.06 -2.03 22.88
N LEU A 294 11.42 -1.91 21.72
CA LEU A 294 11.87 -2.44 20.44
C LEU A 294 12.38 -1.34 19.52
N HIS A 295 12.95 -1.75 18.39
CA HIS A 295 13.33 -0.85 17.29
C HIS A 295 12.11 -0.11 16.69
N ASP A 296 12.30 1.07 16.09
CA ASP A 296 11.21 1.92 15.58
C ASP A 296 10.40 1.30 14.43
N THR A 297 11.00 0.33 13.74
CA THR A 297 10.37 -0.49 12.70
C THR A 297 9.22 -1.34 13.25
N PHE A 298 9.14 -1.55 14.58
CA PHE A 298 8.04 -2.26 15.23
C PHE A 298 6.90 -1.31 15.61
N ASN A 299 5.66 -1.74 15.34
CA ASN A 299 4.45 -1.01 15.75
C ASN A 299 3.45 -1.94 16.44
N PRO A 300 3.25 -1.83 17.77
CA PRO A 300 3.82 -0.82 18.66
C PRO A 300 5.31 -1.05 19.00
N LYS A 301 6.06 0.03 19.25
CA LYS A 301 7.48 -0.02 19.64
C LYS A 301 7.69 -0.39 21.12
N VAL A 302 6.71 -0.09 21.98
CA VAL A 302 6.69 -0.48 23.38
C VAL A 302 5.62 -1.55 23.57
N ILE A 303 6.00 -2.70 24.10
CA ILE A 303 5.09 -3.83 24.33
C ILE A 303 5.05 -4.15 25.82
N PHE A 304 3.86 -3.99 26.41
CA PHE A 304 3.62 -4.33 27.81
C PHE A 304 3.32 -5.82 27.96
N LYS A 305 3.92 -6.45 28.96
CA LYS A 305 3.70 -7.85 29.32
C LYS A 305 3.59 -8.00 30.84
N THR A 306 2.76 -8.94 31.25
CA THR A 306 2.68 -9.38 32.65
C THR A 306 3.54 -10.61 32.85
N PHE A 307 4.01 -10.83 34.08
CA PHE A 307 4.69 -12.08 34.43
C PHE A 307 3.69 -13.24 34.49
N ASP A 308 4.02 -14.35 33.83
CA ASP A 308 3.35 -15.64 34.01
C ASP A 308 4.21 -16.49 34.97
N GLY A 309 3.79 -16.54 36.23
CA GLY A 309 4.64 -17.04 37.32
C GLY A 309 5.89 -16.17 37.50
N ASN A 310 7.06 -16.72 37.15
CA ASN A 310 8.36 -16.06 37.29
C ASN A 310 8.96 -15.61 35.96
N THR A 311 8.24 -15.74 34.86
CA THR A 311 8.78 -15.41 33.54
C THR A 311 7.78 -14.59 32.74
N ALA A 312 8.25 -13.52 32.12
CA ALA A 312 7.51 -12.78 31.11
C ALA A 312 8.07 -13.11 29.73
N TYR A 313 7.18 -13.36 28.76
CA TYR A 313 7.56 -13.79 27.42
C TYR A 313 7.17 -12.76 26.34
N LEU A 314 8.06 -12.61 25.36
CA LEU A 314 7.82 -11.86 24.14
C LEU A 314 8.32 -12.65 22.93
N ASN A 315 7.39 -13.03 22.06
CA ASN A 315 7.69 -13.72 20.81
C ASN A 315 7.43 -12.78 19.64
N ILE A 316 8.47 -12.46 18.87
CA ILE A 316 8.40 -11.55 17.71
C ILE A 316 9.21 -12.11 16.55
N LYS A 317 9.03 -11.52 15.36
CA LYS A 317 9.88 -11.82 14.19
C LYS A 317 10.69 -10.59 13.83
N ALA A 318 11.94 -10.80 13.45
CA ALA A 318 12.84 -9.73 13.01
C ALA A 318 13.68 -10.18 11.81
N TYR A 319 14.14 -9.20 11.04
CA TYR A 319 15.03 -9.41 9.89
C TYR A 319 16.51 -9.42 10.30
N GLY A 320 16.87 -8.64 11.31
CA GLY A 320 18.23 -8.41 11.78
C GLY A 320 18.30 -8.15 13.28
N ALA A 321 19.51 -8.09 13.80
CA ALA A 321 19.81 -7.87 15.20
C ALA A 321 19.62 -6.40 15.60
N PHE A 322 19.14 -6.18 16.81
CA PHE A 322 18.99 -4.87 17.43
C PHE A 322 19.04 -5.04 18.95
N THR A 323 19.22 -3.94 19.68
CA THR A 323 19.21 -3.96 21.14
C THR A 323 17.78 -3.91 21.66
N ILE A 324 17.47 -4.73 22.66
CA ILE A 324 16.17 -4.70 23.34
C ILE A 324 16.36 -4.10 24.73
N GLY A 325 15.52 -3.12 25.04
CA GLY A 325 15.37 -2.58 26.39
C GLY A 325 14.21 -3.23 27.14
N VAL A 326 14.33 -3.32 28.45
CA VAL A 326 13.24 -3.71 29.37
C VAL A 326 13.22 -2.75 30.54
N LEU A 327 12.02 -2.33 30.94
CA LEU A 327 11.75 -1.64 32.20
C LEU A 327 10.70 -2.44 32.97
N THR A 328 10.96 -2.75 34.23
CA THR A 328 9.98 -3.39 35.11
C THR A 328 9.22 -2.37 35.93
N GLU A 329 8.05 -2.75 36.46
CA GLU A 329 7.28 -1.92 37.40
C GLU A 329 8.07 -1.56 38.68
N SER A 330 8.98 -2.44 39.10
CA SER A 330 9.94 -2.21 40.18
C SER A 330 11.10 -1.28 39.78
N ASN A 331 11.08 -0.68 38.58
CA ASN A 331 12.11 0.19 38.01
C ASN A 331 13.47 -0.47 37.77
N VAL A 332 13.47 -1.77 37.52
CA VAL A 332 14.67 -2.46 37.06
C VAL A 332 14.78 -2.30 35.55
N GLU A 333 15.97 -1.96 35.08
CA GLU A 333 16.27 -1.76 33.68
C GLU A 333 17.18 -2.89 33.20
N LEU A 334 16.84 -3.48 32.07
CA LEU A 334 17.66 -4.50 31.43
C LEU A 334 17.85 -4.15 29.96
N GLU A 335 19.02 -4.50 29.44
CA GLU A 335 19.40 -4.29 28.06
C GLU A 335 20.05 -5.55 27.50
N LEU A 336 19.63 -5.97 26.31
CA LEU A 336 20.24 -7.09 25.61
C LEU A 336 20.47 -6.75 24.13
N ASP A 337 21.74 -6.67 23.75
CA ASP A 337 22.18 -6.60 22.36
C ASP A 337 22.05 -8.00 21.72
N LEU A 338 21.03 -8.19 20.88
CA LEU A 338 20.75 -9.49 20.27
C LEU A 338 21.86 -9.99 19.36
N SER A 339 22.74 -9.10 18.86
CA SER A 339 23.88 -9.48 18.02
C SER A 339 24.95 -10.27 18.81
N LYS A 340 24.99 -10.06 20.13
CA LYS A 340 25.98 -10.64 21.05
C LYS A 340 25.51 -11.92 21.75
N VAL A 341 24.26 -12.32 21.55
CA VAL A 341 23.71 -13.54 22.17
C VAL A 341 24.36 -14.78 21.54
N GLU A 342 24.74 -15.74 22.38
CA GLU A 342 25.33 -17.00 21.94
C GLU A 342 24.33 -17.86 21.16
N GLY A 343 24.79 -18.56 20.12
CA GLY A 343 23.96 -19.46 19.31
C GLY A 343 23.07 -18.76 18.27
N VAL A 344 23.15 -17.44 18.12
CA VAL A 344 22.40 -16.68 17.12
C VAL A 344 22.97 -16.89 15.71
N PRO A 345 22.13 -17.09 14.67
CA PRO A 345 22.59 -17.26 13.28
C PRO A 345 23.43 -16.09 12.76
N GLU A 346 24.51 -16.38 12.04
CA GLU A 346 25.43 -15.35 11.52
C GLU A 346 24.73 -14.32 10.62
N LEU A 347 23.81 -14.79 9.76
CA LEU A 347 22.99 -13.93 8.90
C LEU A 347 22.13 -12.93 9.69
N PHE A 348 21.67 -13.29 10.89
CA PHE A 348 20.91 -12.39 11.74
C PHE A 348 21.80 -11.35 12.42
N ARG A 349 23.06 -11.70 12.74
CA ARG A 349 24.02 -10.79 13.36
C ARG A 349 24.52 -9.69 12.41
N LEU A 350 24.63 -10.02 11.12
CA LEU A 350 25.16 -9.14 10.08
C LEU A 350 24.11 -8.18 9.49
N ARG A 351 22.85 -8.35 9.87
CA ARG A 351 21.70 -7.55 9.44
C ARG A 351 21.18 -6.76 10.61
#